data_AF-A0A6N8Y6T3-F1
#
_entry.id   AF-A0A6N8Y6T3-F1
#
_cell.length_a   1.000
_cell.length_b   1.000
_cell.length_c   1.000
_cell.angle_alpha   90.00
_cell.angle_beta   90.00
_cell.angle_gamma   90.00
#
_symmetry.space_group_name_H-M   'P 1'
#
loop_
_entity.id
_entity.type
_entity.pdbx_description
1 polymer ?
#
loop_
_entity_poly.entity_id
_entity_poly.type
_entity_poly.pdbx_seq_one_letter_code
_entity_poly.pdbx_strand_id
1 'polypeptide(L)'
;MKNLEQELKNYYRNKRLDSHRITAIQASVHEVGRTRHSVSYLIPIAAAILLTIGIGLWVHISTDSSLTHQVVTEIGDNHRQHGALVVKSDQYGVVQNALRELDFPLQPRRDNLVRDFLLIGGKYCTIQGSQAAQLKLNHRKSQVIHTLYVLPITNSIKDVEPGVYETNGVQVELWTDQLLLYGLAHGR
;
A
#
# COMPACT_ATOMS: atom_id res chain seq x y z
N MET A 1 72.29 -39.76 5.69
CA MET A 1 71.12 -39.08 5.06
C MET A 1 70.96 -39.41 3.56
N LYS A 2 71.14 -40.67 3.11
CA LYS A 2 70.96 -41.07 1.69
C LYS A 2 69.77 -42.03 1.44
N ASN A 3 69.11 -42.50 2.50
CA ASN A 3 68.11 -43.58 2.41
C ASN A 3 66.66 -43.04 2.26
N LEU A 4 66.34 -41.91 2.91
CA LEU A 4 64.98 -41.33 2.91
C LEU A 4 64.53 -40.83 1.52
N GLU A 5 65.44 -40.24 0.74
CA GLU A 5 65.13 -39.78 -0.62
C GLU A 5 64.87 -40.95 -1.59
N GLN A 6 65.57 -42.07 -1.42
CA GLN A 6 65.33 -43.28 -2.21
C GLN A 6 64.00 -43.93 -1.86
N GLU A 7 63.63 -43.94 -0.57
CA GLU A 7 62.33 -44.43 -0.10
C GLU A 7 61.17 -43.59 -0.62
N LEU A 8 61.28 -42.26 -0.55
CA LEU A 8 60.29 -41.33 -1.10
C LEU A 8 60.15 -41.48 -2.61
N LYS A 9 61.26 -41.60 -3.35
CA LYS A 9 61.25 -41.76 -4.80
C LYS A 9 60.59 -43.07 -5.21
N ASN A 10 60.80 -44.15 -4.47
CA ASN A 10 60.14 -45.43 -4.71
C ASN A 10 58.66 -45.41 -4.34
N TYR A 11 58.29 -44.76 -3.23
CA TYR A 11 56.90 -44.63 -2.80
C TYR A 11 56.03 -43.87 -3.81
N TYR A 12 56.53 -42.75 -4.35
CA TYR A 12 55.81 -41.98 -5.37
C TYR A 12 55.83 -42.65 -6.76
N ARG A 13 56.86 -43.45 -7.06
CA ARG A 13 56.90 -44.24 -8.31
C ARG A 13 55.81 -45.31 -8.35
N ASN A 14 55.48 -45.89 -7.20
CA ASN A 14 54.40 -46.88 -7.06
C ASN A 14 52.99 -46.28 -6.96
N LYS A 15 52.88 -44.94 -6.81
CA LYS A 15 51.60 -44.20 -6.80
C LYS A 15 51.25 -43.55 -8.15
N ARG A 16 52.00 -43.82 -9.22
CA ARG A 16 51.65 -43.33 -10.56
C ARG A 16 50.38 -44.03 -11.04
N LEU A 17 49.35 -43.23 -11.33
CA LEU A 17 48.09 -43.72 -11.87
C LEU A 17 48.31 -44.46 -13.19
N ASP A 18 47.57 -45.55 -13.34
CA ASP A 18 47.49 -46.39 -14.53
C ASP A 18 47.25 -45.55 -15.78
N SER A 19 48.09 -45.73 -16.79
CA SER A 19 48.03 -45.08 -18.10
C SER A 19 46.64 -45.16 -18.72
N HIS A 20 45.92 -46.26 -18.45
CA HIS A 20 44.56 -46.49 -18.95
C HIS A 20 43.51 -45.54 -18.33
N ARG A 21 43.75 -45.04 -17.10
CA ARG A 21 42.90 -44.00 -16.48
C ARG A 21 43.18 -42.61 -17.03
N ILE A 22 44.41 -42.34 -17.44
CA ILE A 22 44.78 -41.07 -18.07
C ILE A 22 44.14 -40.96 -19.47
N THR A 23 44.08 -42.07 -20.22
CA THR A 23 43.41 -42.09 -21.53
C THR A 23 41.89 -41.99 -21.39
N ALA A 24 41.27 -42.59 -20.36
CA ALA A 24 39.85 -42.41 -20.08
C ALA A 24 39.51 -40.96 -19.70
N ILE A 25 40.39 -40.29 -18.93
CA ILE A 25 40.23 -38.86 -18.62
C ILE A 25 40.45 -38.00 -19.88
N GLN A 26 41.44 -38.28 -20.72
CA GLN A 26 41.66 -37.52 -21.96
C GLN A 26 40.58 -37.75 -23.01
N ALA A 27 40.01 -38.95 -23.11
CA ALA A 27 38.83 -39.22 -23.94
C ALA A 27 37.59 -38.46 -23.42
N SER A 28 37.42 -38.38 -22.09
CA SER A 28 36.34 -37.56 -21.49
C SER A 28 36.56 -36.04 -21.62
N VAL A 29 37.79 -35.59 -21.89
CA VAL A 29 38.10 -34.18 -22.17
C VAL A 29 37.76 -33.78 -23.61
N HIS A 30 37.75 -34.74 -24.55
CA HIS A 30 37.41 -34.49 -25.95
C HIS A 30 35.90 -34.63 -26.28
N GLU A 31 35.08 -35.17 -25.37
CA GLU A 31 33.61 -35.14 -25.45
C GLU A 31 32.96 -33.94 -24.74
N VAL A 32 33.73 -32.96 -24.23
CA VAL A 32 33.17 -31.70 -23.73
C VAL A 32 32.94 -30.74 -24.90
N GLY A 33 32.05 -31.15 -25.80
CA GLY A 33 31.72 -30.45 -27.02
C GLY A 33 30.25 -30.63 -27.38
N ARG A 34 29.34 -30.19 -26.49
CA ARG A 34 27.98 -29.66 -26.73
C ARG A 34 26.95 -30.19 -25.72
N THR A 35 26.61 -29.36 -24.73
CA THR A 35 25.21 -29.10 -24.40
C THR A 35 25.07 -27.67 -23.85
N ARG A 36 24.55 -26.79 -24.71
CA ARG A 36 23.47 -25.84 -24.40
C ARG A 36 23.60 -24.99 -23.13
N HIS A 37 24.38 -23.91 -23.19
CA HIS A 37 24.10 -22.68 -22.44
C HIS A 37 24.51 -21.45 -23.25
N SER A 38 23.78 -21.23 -24.36
CA SER A 38 23.40 -19.87 -24.75
C SER A 38 22.21 -19.51 -23.87
N VAL A 39 22.10 -18.24 -23.44
CA VAL A 39 21.24 -17.73 -22.34
C VAL A 39 21.98 -17.93 -21.00
N SER A 40 22.47 -16.90 -20.29
CA SER A 40 21.98 -15.53 -20.22
C SER A 40 23.02 -14.57 -19.64
N TYR A 41 23.56 -13.68 -20.48
CA TYR A 41 24.13 -12.40 -20.03
C TYR A 41 23.04 -11.30 -19.96
N LEU A 42 21.75 -11.68 -20.01
CA LEU A 42 20.60 -10.76 -19.97
C LEU A 42 19.82 -10.82 -18.65
N ILE A 43 20.21 -11.66 -17.69
CA ILE A 43 19.55 -11.72 -16.36
C ILE A 43 19.79 -10.47 -15.49
N PRO A 44 20.97 -9.79 -15.46
CA PRO A 44 21.14 -8.67 -14.54
C PRO A 44 20.37 -7.41 -14.98
N ILE A 45 20.01 -7.28 -16.26
CA ILE A 45 19.28 -6.13 -16.79
C ILE A 45 17.77 -6.27 -16.50
N ALA A 46 17.21 -7.46 -16.66
CA ALA A 46 15.78 -7.70 -16.38
C ALA A 46 15.44 -7.51 -14.90
N ALA A 47 16.32 -7.91 -13.98
CA ALA A 47 16.14 -7.71 -12.54
C ALA A 47 16.20 -6.22 -12.15
N ALA A 48 17.10 -5.44 -12.78
CA ALA A 48 17.19 -3.99 -12.53
C ALA A 48 15.97 -3.23 -13.06
N ILE A 49 15.43 -3.61 -14.22
CA ILE A 49 14.21 -3.01 -14.79
C ILE A 49 12.97 -3.34 -13.95
N LEU A 50 12.84 -4.57 -13.44
CA LEU A 50 11.73 -4.92 -12.55
C LEU A 50 11.79 -4.20 -11.21
N LEU A 51 12.99 -3.96 -10.66
CA LEU A 51 13.18 -3.17 -9.45
C LEU A 51 12.86 -1.69 -9.67
N THR A 52 13.28 -1.08 -10.79
CA THR A 52 12.95 0.33 -11.08
C THR A 52 11.48 0.53 -11.42
N ILE A 53 10.81 -0.43 -12.07
CA ILE A 53 9.36 -0.38 -12.28
C ILE A 53 8.61 -0.58 -10.95
N GLY A 54 9.05 -1.51 -10.10
CA GLY A 54 8.44 -1.74 -8.78
C GLY A 54 8.59 -0.54 -7.84
N ILE A 55 9.77 0.07 -7.78
CA ILE A 55 10.03 1.29 -7.00
C ILE A 55 9.33 2.49 -7.65
N GLY A 56 9.31 2.57 -8.98
CA GLY A 56 8.64 3.64 -9.74
C GLY A 56 7.12 3.65 -9.53
N LEU A 57 6.47 2.48 -9.54
CA LEU A 57 5.04 2.36 -9.19
C LEU A 57 4.76 2.74 -7.73
N TRP A 58 5.68 2.43 -6.81
CA TRP A 58 5.51 2.78 -5.40
C TRP A 58 5.69 4.28 -5.13
N VAL A 59 6.65 4.93 -5.80
CA VAL A 59 6.90 6.37 -5.70
C VAL A 59 5.80 7.19 -6.41
N HIS A 60 5.23 6.70 -7.52
CA HIS A 60 4.11 7.39 -8.19
C HIS A 60 2.77 7.30 -7.45
N ILE A 61 2.66 6.44 -6.42
CA ILE A 61 1.50 6.34 -5.53
C ILE A 61 1.55 7.35 -4.37
N SER A 62 2.68 8.05 -4.18
CA SER A 62 2.91 8.85 -2.96
C SER A 62 3.39 10.28 -3.27
N THR A 63 2.81 10.95 -4.25
CA THR A 63 2.90 12.41 -4.32
C THR A 63 1.72 13.00 -3.55
N ASP A 64 1.73 12.81 -2.24
CA ASP A 64 0.74 13.46 -1.36
C ASP A 64 0.92 14.97 -1.51
N SER A 65 -0.01 15.63 -2.19
CA SER A 65 -0.01 17.08 -2.27
C SER A 65 -0.06 17.60 -0.82
N SER A 66 0.64 18.70 -0.55
CA SER A 66 0.67 19.27 0.81
C SER A 66 -0.73 19.56 1.35
N LEU A 67 -1.70 19.78 0.46
CA LEU A 67 -3.11 19.96 0.76
C LEU A 67 -3.81 18.64 1.13
N THR A 68 -3.63 17.57 0.35
CA THR A 68 -4.19 16.24 0.68
C THR A 68 -3.75 15.81 2.07
N HIS A 69 -2.45 15.94 2.37
CA HIS A 69 -1.91 15.61 3.68
C HIS A 69 -2.56 16.44 4.81
N GLN A 70 -2.80 17.73 4.59
CA GLN A 70 -3.49 18.60 5.57
C GLN A 70 -4.93 18.16 5.82
N VAL A 71 -5.69 17.86 4.75
CA VAL A 71 -7.08 17.37 4.85
C VAL A 71 -7.13 16.04 5.58
N VAL A 72 -6.27 15.08 5.21
CA VAL A 72 -6.19 13.76 5.84
C VAL A 72 -5.87 13.90 7.32
N THR A 73 -4.87 14.71 7.68
CA THR A 73 -4.46 14.94 9.06
C THR A 73 -5.60 15.53 9.89
N GLU A 74 -6.28 16.56 9.37
CA GLU A 74 -7.43 17.18 10.05
C GLU A 74 -8.59 16.20 10.24
N ILE A 75 -8.91 15.40 9.22
CA ILE A 75 -9.94 14.35 9.31
C ILE A 75 -9.58 13.31 10.38
N GLY A 76 -8.32 12.86 10.41
CA GLY A 76 -7.82 11.90 11.38
C GLY A 76 -7.88 12.42 12.81
N ASP A 77 -7.44 13.66 13.02
CA ASP A 77 -7.49 14.31 14.33
C ASP A 77 -8.93 14.53 14.80
N ASN A 78 -9.82 15.01 13.91
CA ASN A 78 -11.24 15.19 14.22
C ASN A 78 -11.94 13.85 14.53
N HIS A 79 -11.53 12.74 13.90
CA HIS A 79 -12.06 11.41 14.19
C HIS A 79 -11.69 10.99 15.63
N ARG A 80 -10.43 11.18 16.01
CA ARG A 80 -9.90 10.82 17.35
C ARG A 80 -10.49 11.64 18.50
N GLN A 81 -10.95 12.86 18.24
CA GLN A 81 -11.51 13.73 19.29
C GLN A 81 -12.89 13.26 19.80
N HIS A 82 -13.52 12.24 19.19
CA HIS A 82 -14.76 11.59 19.65
C HIS A 82 -15.95 12.53 19.99
N GLY A 83 -15.96 13.77 19.49
CA GLY A 83 -16.89 14.81 19.91
C GLY A 83 -18.37 14.41 19.92
N ALA A 84 -19.14 15.07 20.78
CA ALA A 84 -20.58 14.85 20.91
C ALA A 84 -21.31 15.14 19.59
N LEU A 85 -22.35 14.36 19.31
CA LEU A 85 -23.23 14.59 18.16
C LEU A 85 -24.17 15.75 18.46
N VAL A 86 -24.43 16.58 17.45
CA VAL A 86 -25.47 17.63 17.52
C VAL A 86 -26.85 17.00 17.40
N VAL A 87 -26.98 16.02 16.51
CA VAL A 87 -28.21 15.26 16.29
C VAL A 87 -27.91 13.76 16.33
N LYS A 88 -28.75 13.00 17.04
CA LYS A 88 -28.72 11.54 17.08
C LYS A 88 -29.94 11.02 16.34
N SER A 89 -29.71 10.39 15.19
CA SER A 89 -30.75 9.78 14.35
C SER A 89 -30.09 8.85 13.34
N ASP A 90 -30.78 7.77 12.99
CA ASP A 90 -30.39 6.84 11.94
C ASP A 90 -30.93 7.22 10.55
N GLN A 91 -31.69 8.32 10.47
CA GLN A 91 -32.28 8.82 9.24
C GLN A 91 -31.50 10.03 8.72
N TYR A 92 -30.90 9.90 7.53
CA TYR A 92 -30.18 11.00 6.88
C TYR A 92 -31.04 12.26 6.72
N GLY A 93 -32.33 12.14 6.40
CA GLY A 93 -33.22 13.30 6.27
C GLY A 93 -33.41 14.08 7.58
N VAL A 94 -33.46 13.39 8.73
CA VAL A 94 -33.53 14.05 10.04
C VAL A 94 -32.23 14.77 10.34
N VAL A 95 -31.09 14.13 10.04
CA VAL A 95 -29.77 14.76 10.22
C VAL A 95 -29.59 15.96 9.28
N GLN A 96 -30.01 15.86 8.01
CA GLN A 96 -29.99 16.95 7.05
C GLN A 96 -30.80 18.15 7.55
N ASN A 97 -32.01 17.92 8.06
CA ASN A 97 -32.87 18.98 8.58
C ASN A 97 -32.27 19.66 9.83
N ALA A 98 -31.60 18.89 10.69
CA ALA A 98 -30.88 19.44 11.84
C ALA A 98 -29.64 20.23 11.40
N LEU A 99 -28.98 19.80 10.32
CA LEU A 99 -27.82 20.45 9.72
C LEU A 99 -28.20 21.35 8.53
N ARG A 100 -29.32 22.08 8.63
CA ARG A 100 -29.92 22.86 7.54
C ARG A 100 -29.07 23.97 6.93
N GLU A 101 -27.98 24.36 7.59
CA GLU A 101 -27.03 25.34 7.04
C GLU A 101 -26.12 24.73 5.96
N LEU A 102 -26.12 23.39 5.82
CA LEU A 102 -25.47 22.69 4.72
C LEU A 102 -26.39 22.67 3.50
N ASP A 103 -25.91 23.24 2.40
CA ASP A 103 -26.61 23.34 1.11
C ASP A 103 -26.34 22.14 0.17
N PHE A 104 -25.82 21.05 0.72
CA PHE A 104 -25.47 19.82 0.00
C PHE A 104 -26.05 18.57 0.68
N PRO A 105 -26.28 17.47 -0.08
CA PRO A 105 -26.83 16.23 0.47
C PRO A 105 -25.81 15.49 1.34
N LEU A 106 -26.28 14.97 2.48
CA LEU A 106 -25.47 14.18 3.41
C LEU A 106 -25.39 12.69 3.10
N GLN A 107 -26.39 12.14 2.40
CA GLN A 107 -26.45 10.72 2.11
C GLN A 107 -25.52 10.40 0.93
N PRO A 108 -24.50 9.54 1.10
CA PRO A 108 -23.63 9.15 -0.01
C PRO A 108 -24.41 8.32 -1.03
N ARG A 109 -24.09 8.48 -2.32
CA ARG A 109 -24.68 7.67 -3.41
C ARG A 109 -24.06 6.26 -3.52
N ARG A 110 -23.00 5.99 -2.75
CA ARG A 110 -22.35 4.68 -2.69
C ARG A 110 -23.26 3.68 -2.00
N ASP A 111 -23.83 2.75 -2.78
CA ASP A 111 -24.76 1.73 -2.26
C ASP A 111 -24.14 0.87 -1.16
N ASN A 112 -22.84 0.57 -1.24
CA ASN A 112 -22.14 -0.18 -0.20
C ASN A 112 -22.08 0.59 1.12
N LEU A 113 -21.87 1.92 1.12
CA LEU A 113 -21.90 2.72 2.34
C LEU A 113 -23.30 2.69 2.97
N VAL A 114 -24.35 2.90 2.18
CA VAL A 114 -25.73 2.91 2.68
C VAL A 114 -26.15 1.54 3.22
N ARG A 115 -25.71 0.46 2.55
CA ARG A 115 -26.02 -0.92 2.93
C ARG A 115 -25.22 -1.37 4.15
N ASP A 116 -23.91 -1.15 4.15
CA ASP A 116 -22.97 -1.77 5.09
C ASP A 116 -22.84 -0.96 6.39
N PHE A 117 -23.34 0.30 6.41
CA PHE A 117 -23.32 1.16 7.58
C PHE A 117 -24.73 1.55 8.06
N LEU A 118 -24.81 1.86 9.35
CA LEU A 118 -25.97 2.48 9.98
C LEU A 118 -25.57 3.86 10.48
N LEU A 119 -26.31 4.90 10.08
CA LEU A 119 -26.11 6.25 10.61
C LEU A 119 -26.47 6.28 12.10
N ILE A 120 -25.65 6.96 12.91
CA ILE A 120 -25.93 7.21 14.34
C ILE A 120 -26.36 8.67 14.54
N GLY A 121 -25.83 9.57 13.71
CA GLY A 121 -26.12 10.99 13.78
C GLY A 121 -25.01 11.82 13.16
N GLY A 122 -25.08 13.13 13.36
CA GLY A 122 -24.13 14.06 12.78
C GLY A 122 -23.96 15.36 13.55
N LYS A 123 -22.99 16.16 13.09
CA LYS A 123 -22.76 17.53 13.52
C LYS A 123 -22.11 18.33 12.39
N TYR A 124 -22.16 19.66 12.52
CA TYR A 124 -21.29 20.54 11.75
C TYR A 124 -19.83 20.33 12.14
N CYS A 125 -18.95 20.46 11.17
CA CYS A 125 -17.52 20.64 11.37
C CYS A 125 -16.97 21.57 10.29
N THR A 126 -15.66 21.77 10.34
CA THR A 126 -14.91 22.45 9.29
C THR A 126 -13.78 21.53 8.88
N ILE A 127 -13.43 21.57 7.59
CA ILE A 127 -12.20 20.99 7.06
C ILE A 127 -11.56 22.05 6.17
N GLN A 128 -10.31 22.42 6.44
CA GLN A 128 -9.59 23.46 5.71
C GLN A 128 -10.41 24.77 5.58
N GLY A 129 -11.08 25.15 6.67
CA GLY A 129 -11.93 26.35 6.74
C GLY A 129 -13.26 26.28 5.97
N SER A 130 -13.54 25.19 5.25
CA SER A 130 -14.83 24.99 4.57
C SER A 130 -15.82 24.27 5.48
N GLN A 131 -17.08 24.69 5.41
CA GLN A 131 -18.16 24.07 6.18
C GLN A 131 -18.38 22.64 5.70
N ALA A 132 -18.44 21.71 6.65
CA ALA A 132 -18.52 20.29 6.41
C ALA A 132 -19.50 19.61 7.37
N ALA A 133 -19.91 18.40 7.01
CA ALA A 133 -20.63 17.50 7.89
C ALA A 133 -19.69 16.46 8.46
N GLN A 134 -19.84 16.15 9.75
CA GLN A 134 -19.24 14.97 10.38
C GLN A 134 -20.36 14.03 10.82
N LEU A 135 -20.41 12.84 10.22
CA LEU A 135 -21.42 11.81 10.47
C LEU A 135 -20.77 10.63 11.19
N LYS A 136 -21.39 10.15 12.27
CA LYS A 136 -20.99 8.89 12.92
C LYS A 136 -21.76 7.74 12.30
N LEU A 137 -21.03 6.72 11.85
CA LEU A 137 -21.56 5.53 11.21
C LEU A 137 -21.14 4.30 12.01
N ASN A 138 -22.05 3.34 12.20
CA ASN A 138 -21.74 2.02 12.71
C ASN A 138 -21.63 1.04 11.54
N HIS A 139 -20.47 0.40 11.36
CA HIS A 139 -20.31 -0.65 10.38
C HIS A 139 -21.12 -1.89 10.83
N ARG A 140 -22.15 -2.28 10.07
CA ARG A 140 -23.10 -3.33 10.48
C ARG A 140 -22.44 -4.68 10.79
N LYS A 141 -21.42 -5.07 10.03
CA LYS A 141 -20.69 -6.33 10.23
C LYS A 141 -19.74 -6.31 11.44
N SER A 142 -18.83 -5.36 11.49
CA SER A 142 -17.77 -5.31 12.52
C SER A 142 -18.20 -4.60 13.81
N GLN A 143 -19.30 -3.86 13.78
CA GLN A 143 -19.76 -2.97 14.86
C GLN A 143 -18.75 -1.85 15.19
N VAL A 144 -17.79 -1.59 14.30
CA VAL A 144 -16.78 -0.53 14.46
C VAL A 144 -17.38 0.81 14.04
N ILE A 145 -17.10 1.84 14.84
CA ILE A 145 -17.54 3.21 14.55
C ILE A 145 -16.60 3.85 13.54
N HIS A 146 -17.18 4.30 12.44
CA HIS A 146 -16.50 5.09 11.42
C HIS A 146 -17.05 6.53 11.48
N THR A 147 -16.24 7.47 11.02
CA THR A 147 -16.66 8.86 10.85
C THR A 147 -16.61 9.21 9.37
N LEU A 148 -17.75 9.61 8.81
CA LEU A 148 -17.83 10.11 7.44
C LEU A 148 -17.86 11.64 7.44
N TYR A 149 -16.96 12.24 6.68
CA TYR A 149 -16.92 13.66 6.40
C TYR A 149 -17.47 13.92 5.00
N VAL A 150 -18.27 14.97 4.87
CA VAL A 150 -18.87 15.40 3.59
C VAL A 150 -18.73 16.90 3.46
N LEU A 151 -18.18 17.37 2.35
CA LEU A 151 -17.98 18.80 2.09
C LEU A 151 -17.95 19.10 0.58
N PRO A 152 -18.35 20.32 0.17
CA PRO A 152 -18.32 20.70 -1.23
C PRO A 152 -16.89 20.96 -1.70
N ILE A 153 -16.62 20.58 -2.94
CA ILE A 153 -15.35 20.87 -3.62
C ILE A 153 -15.32 22.35 -3.96
N THR A 154 -14.54 23.10 -3.19
CA THR A 154 -14.26 24.52 -3.41
C THR A 154 -12.82 24.68 -3.91
N ASN A 155 -12.44 25.91 -4.27
CA ASN A 155 -11.06 26.21 -4.68
C ASN A 155 -10.01 25.87 -3.62
N SER A 156 -10.36 25.80 -2.33
CA SER A 156 -9.42 25.45 -1.26
C SER A 156 -9.17 23.95 -1.14
N ILE A 157 -9.99 23.10 -1.75
CA ILE A 157 -9.86 21.64 -1.67
C ILE A 157 -9.90 20.92 -3.04
N LYS A 158 -9.94 21.67 -4.14
CA LYS A 158 -10.02 21.12 -5.51
C LYS A 158 -8.86 20.21 -5.91
N ASP A 159 -7.70 20.40 -5.28
CA ASP A 159 -6.45 19.68 -5.56
C ASP A 159 -6.21 18.54 -4.54
N VAL A 160 -7.24 18.18 -3.76
CA VAL A 160 -7.20 17.01 -2.88
C VAL A 160 -7.33 15.75 -3.72
N GLU A 161 -6.38 14.85 -3.54
CA GLU A 161 -6.32 13.59 -4.29
C GLU A 161 -7.16 12.51 -3.59
N PRO A 162 -8.03 11.78 -4.33
CA PRO A 162 -8.67 10.57 -3.82
C PRO A 162 -7.66 9.46 -3.52
N GLY A 163 -7.90 8.67 -2.48
CA GLY A 163 -6.99 7.61 -2.08
C GLY A 163 -7.26 7.07 -0.69
N VAL A 164 -6.44 6.11 -0.26
CA VAL A 164 -6.45 5.61 1.12
C VAL A 164 -5.15 6.06 1.77
N TYR A 165 -5.29 6.79 2.87
CA TYR A 165 -4.20 7.41 3.61
C TYR A 165 -4.19 6.92 5.04
N GLU A 166 -3.03 6.98 5.68
CA GLU A 166 -2.85 6.61 7.09
C GLU A 166 -2.26 7.82 7.82
N THR A 167 -2.89 8.23 8.93
CA THR A 167 -2.40 9.32 9.77
C THR A 167 -2.70 9.04 11.23
N ASN A 168 -1.70 9.15 12.10
CA ASN A 168 -1.87 9.02 13.56
C ASN A 168 -2.67 7.79 14.02
N GLY A 169 -2.54 6.64 13.33
CA GLY A 169 -3.27 5.39 13.63
C GLY A 169 -4.72 5.36 13.15
N VAL A 170 -5.10 6.29 12.26
CA VAL A 170 -6.41 6.37 11.61
C VAL A 170 -6.20 6.16 10.12
N GLN A 171 -6.97 5.24 9.55
CA GLN A 171 -7.08 5.10 8.10
C GLN A 171 -8.17 6.05 7.59
N VAL A 172 -7.86 6.81 6.54
CA VAL A 172 -8.75 7.76 5.89
C VAL A 172 -8.87 7.42 4.41
N GLU A 173 -10.06 7.01 3.99
CA GLU A 173 -10.41 6.86 2.57
C GLU A 173 -11.02 8.17 2.06
N LEU A 174 -10.39 8.78 1.06
CA LEU A 174 -10.89 9.95 0.34
C LEU A 174 -11.43 9.56 -1.02
N TRP A 175 -12.60 10.07 -1.37
CA TRP A 175 -13.14 9.99 -2.72
C TRP A 175 -14.02 11.19 -3.03
N THR A 176 -14.24 11.42 -4.32
CA THR A 176 -15.16 12.46 -4.79
C THR A 176 -16.38 11.83 -5.44
N ASP A 177 -17.52 12.48 -5.29
CA ASP A 177 -18.74 12.17 -6.03
C ASP A 177 -19.47 13.48 -6.33
N GLN A 178 -19.72 13.74 -7.61
CA GLN A 178 -20.23 15.01 -8.12
C GLN A 178 -19.35 16.20 -7.71
N LEU A 179 -19.87 17.11 -6.89
CA LEU A 179 -19.18 18.29 -6.37
C LEU A 179 -18.88 18.16 -4.88
N LEU A 180 -18.85 16.93 -4.36
CA LEU A 180 -18.58 16.64 -2.96
C LEU A 180 -17.30 15.83 -2.82
N LEU A 181 -16.47 16.23 -1.86
CA LEU A 181 -15.43 15.41 -1.30
C LEU A 181 -16.01 14.63 -0.12
N TYR A 182 -15.59 13.38 0.01
CA TYR A 182 -15.92 12.52 1.12
C TYR A 182 -14.63 12.00 1.76
N GLY A 183 -14.67 11.86 3.08
CA GLY A 183 -13.60 11.21 3.83
C GLY A 183 -14.17 10.22 4.84
N LEU A 184 -13.85 8.95 4.73
CA LEU A 184 -14.23 7.92 5.70
C LEU A 184 -13.03 7.58 6.59
N ALA A 185 -13.16 7.89 7.87
CA ALA A 185 -12.13 7.65 8.86
C ALA A 185 -12.53 6.52 9.82
N HIS A 186 -11.59 5.62 10.12
CA HIS A 186 -11.73 4.66 11.20
C HIS A 186 -10.38 4.38 11.89
N GLY A 187 -10.45 4.04 13.18
CA GLY A 187 -9.29 3.56 13.91
C GLY A 187 -8.82 2.20 13.39
N ARG A 188 -7.53 1.94 13.56
CA ARG A 188 -6.90 0.65 13.27
C ARG A 188 -6.83 -0.23 14.52
#